data_AF-A0A923Y507-F1
#
_entry.id   AF-A0A923Y507-F1
#
_cell.length_a   1.000
_cell.length_b   1.000
_cell.length_c   1.000
_cell.angle_alpha   90.00
_cell.angle_beta   90.00
_cell.angle_gamma   90.00
#
_symmetry.space_group_name_H-M   'P 1'
#
loop_
_entity.id
_entity.type
_entity.pdbx_description
1 polymer ?
#
loop_
_entity_poly.entity_id
_entity_poly.type
_entity_poly.pdbx_seq_one_letter_code
_entity_poly.pdbx_strand_id
1 'polypeptide(L)' 'AVALLAGLLPRWMGGPMFQADRRGLPVLRQDLQRRAPEAPVFTPPTLLDDLITEGQPFASLNIL' A
#
# COMPACT_ATOMS: atom_id res chain seq x y z
N ALA A 1 1.99 -6.76 -8.90
CA ALA A 1 2.61 -7.23 -10.16
C ALA A 1 2.31 -6.31 -11.35
N VAL A 2 1.03 -5.95 -11.59
CA VAL A 2 0.61 -5.17 -12.78
C VAL A 2 1.38 -3.87 -13.01
N ALA A 3 1.61 -3.05 -11.97
CA ALA A 3 2.36 -1.79 -12.13
C ALA A 3 3.82 -1.97 -12.57
N LEU A 4 4.48 -3.05 -12.14
CA LEU A 4 5.85 -3.38 -12.58
C LEU A 4 5.86 -3.95 -14.00
N LEU A 5 4.87 -4.80 -14.32
CA LEU A 5 4.74 -5.42 -15.63
C LEU A 5 4.34 -4.41 -16.73
N ALA A 6 3.60 -3.37 -16.36
CA ALA A 6 3.22 -2.27 -17.25
C ALA A 6 4.31 -1.18 -17.39
N GLY A 7 5.46 -1.32 -16.71
CA GLY A 7 6.57 -0.34 -16.77
C GLY A 7 6.32 0.98 -16.04
N LEU A 8 5.24 1.09 -15.25
CA LEU A 8 4.92 2.31 -14.50
C LEU A 8 5.91 2.59 -13.35
N LEU A 9 6.59 1.57 -12.83
CA LEU A 9 7.65 1.72 -11.83
C LEU A 9 8.96 1.06 -12.32
N PRO A 10 10.11 1.75 -12.23
CA PRO A 10 11.41 1.13 -12.42
C PRO A 10 11.62 -0.02 -11.44
N ARG A 11 12.08 -1.18 -11.93
CA ARG A 11 12.27 -2.39 -11.12
C ARG A 11 13.13 -2.18 -9.87
N TRP A 12 14.17 -1.35 -9.96
CA TRP A 12 15.09 -1.06 -8.86
C TRP A 12 14.45 -0.22 -7.73
N MET A 13 13.27 0.37 -7.96
CA MET A 13 12.50 1.06 -6.93
C MET A 13 11.58 0.11 -6.14
N GLY A 14 11.51 -1.18 -6.51
CA GLY A 14 10.51 -2.09 -5.96
C GLY A 14 9.10 -1.81 -6.50
N GLY A 15 8.10 -2.54 -5.98
CA GLY A 15 6.70 -2.39 -6.38
C GLY A 15 5.91 -1.40 -5.51
N PRO A 16 4.63 -1.15 -5.84
CA PRO A 16 3.75 -0.28 -5.05
C PRO A 16 3.65 -0.67 -3.57
N MET A 17 3.59 -1.97 -3.26
CA MET A 17 3.53 -2.45 -1.88
C MET A 17 4.82 -2.16 -1.11
N PHE A 18 5.99 -2.33 -1.76
CA PHE A 18 7.27 -1.94 -1.19
C PHE A 18 7.37 -0.43 -0.94
N GLN A 19 6.84 0.39 -1.85
CA GLN A 19 6.80 1.84 -1.67
C GLN A 19 5.85 2.27 -0.55
N ALA A 20 4.71 1.58 -0.39
CA ALA A 20 3.80 1.79 0.73
C ALA A 20 4.48 1.49 2.08
N ASP A 21 5.19 0.36 2.18
CA ASP A 21 5.94 -0.02 3.38
C ASP A 21 7.02 1.02 3.71
N ARG A 22 7.79 1.46 2.70
CA ARG A 22 8.82 2.50 2.86
C ARG A 22 8.25 3.85 3.29
N ARG A 23 7.04 4.21 2.84
CA ARG A 23 6.37 5.48 3.21
C ARG A 23 5.76 5.43 4.61
N GLY A 24 5.32 4.25 5.03
CA GLY A 24 4.62 3.98 6.28
C GLY A 24 3.10 3.84 6.09
N LEU A 25 2.55 2.72 6.56
CA LEU A 25 1.13 2.37 6.42
C LEU A 25 0.16 3.37 7.10
N PRO A 26 0.44 3.93 8.29
CA PRO A 26 -0.42 4.95 8.89
C PRO A 26 -0.56 6.20 8.02
N VAL A 27 0.51 6.59 7.32
CA VAL A 27 0.49 7.76 6.44
C VAL A 27 -0.29 7.45 5.16
N LEU A 28 -0.10 6.26 4.59
CA LEU A 28 -0.90 5.80 3.46
C LEU A 28 -2.40 5.79 3.80
N ARG A 29 -2.79 5.28 4.97
CA ARG A 29 -4.19 5.28 5.43
C ARG A 29 -4.76 6.69 5.50
N GLN A 30 -4.01 7.64 6.08
CA GLN A 30 -4.44 9.03 6.14
C GLN A 30 -4.62 9.65 4.75
N ASP A 31 -3.71 9.37 3.81
CA ASP A 31 -3.81 9.85 2.43
C ASP A 31 -5.05 9.27 1.72
N LEU A 32 -5.32 7.98 1.90
CA LEU A 32 -6.50 7.31 1.38
C LEU A 32 -7.80 7.89 1.97
N GLN A 33 -7.87 8.06 3.29
CA GLN A 33 -9.03 8.67 3.95
C GLN A 33 -9.35 10.08 3.45
N ARG A 34 -8.31 10.89 3.20
CA ARG A 34 -8.48 12.25 2.65
C ARG A 34 -9.06 12.23 1.24
N ARG A 35 -8.75 11.21 0.44
CA ARG A 35 -9.16 11.09 -0.97
C ARG A 35 -10.39 10.22 -1.18
N ALA A 36 -10.84 9.48 -0.17
CA ALA A 36 -12.05 8.66 -0.23
C ALA A 36 -13.29 9.39 -0.78
N PRO A 37 -13.51 10.70 -0.51
CA PRO A 37 -14.62 11.44 -1.11
C PRO A 37 -14.51 11.64 -2.63
N GLU A 38 -13.30 11.60 -3.21
CA GLU A 38 -13.06 11.83 -4.64
C GLU A 38 -13.49 10.63 -5.49
N ALA A 39 -13.21 9.41 -5.02
CA ALA A 39 -13.56 8.18 -5.71
C ALA A 39 -13.51 6.96 -4.77
N PRO A 40 -14.38 5.95 -4.97
CA PRO A 40 -14.42 4.74 -4.14
C PRO A 40 -13.10 3.96 -4.07
N VAL A 41 -12.27 4.06 -5.11
CA VAL A 41 -10.94 3.42 -5.19
C VAL A 41 -9.98 3.87 -4.07
N PHE A 42 -10.23 5.03 -3.45
CA PHE A 42 -9.42 5.54 -2.33
C PHE A 42 -9.91 5.06 -0.96
N THR A 43 -10.96 4.25 -0.88
CA THR A 43 -11.41 3.68 0.39
C THR A 43 -10.34 2.75 0.95
N PRO A 44 -9.81 2.98 2.16
CA PRO A 44 -8.83 2.08 2.77
C PRO A 44 -9.40 0.67 2.95
N PRO A 45 -8.67 -0.40 2.59
CA PRO A 45 -9.09 -1.77 2.87
C PRO A 45 -8.88 -2.11 4.35
N THR A 46 -9.70 -2.99 4.93
CA THR A 46 -9.60 -3.40 6.34
C THR A 46 -8.25 -4.05 6.67
N LEU A 47 -7.68 -4.81 5.73
CA LEU A 47 -6.33 -5.39 5.85
C LEU A 47 -5.26 -4.36 6.22
N LEU A 48 -5.41 -3.10 5.78
CA LEU A 48 -4.46 -2.04 6.12
C LEU A 48 -4.48 -1.73 7.63
N ASP A 49 -5.64 -1.76 8.26
CA ASP A 49 -5.78 -1.51 9.69
C ASP A 49 -5.23 -2.68 10.53
N ASP A 50 -5.42 -3.91 10.07
CA ASP A 50 -4.83 -5.11 10.70
C ASP A 50 -3.30 -5.00 10.71
N LEU A 51 -2.69 -4.73 9.56
CA LEU A 51 -1.24 -4.55 9.42
C LEU A 51 -0.70 -3.40 10.27
N ILE A 52 -1.41 -2.27 10.32
CA ILE A 52 -1.03 -1.13 11.17
C ILE A 52 -1.06 -1.52 12.65
N THR A 53 -2.11 -2.22 13.07
CA THR A 53 -2.30 -2.65 14.46
C THR A 53 -1.22 -3.62 14.90
N GLU A 54 -0.84 -4.55 14.03
CA GLU A 54 0.21 -5.55 14.27
C GLU A 54 1.63 -5.01 14.08
N GLY A 55 1.77 -3.77 13.58
CA GLY A 55 3.07 -3.18 13.23
C GLY A 55 3.76 -3.90 12.06
N GLN A 56 3.00 -4.58 11.21
CA GLN A 56 3.52 -5.39 10.11
C GLN A 56 3.54 -4.60 8.79
N PRO A 57 4.58 -4.78 7.95
CA PRO A 57 4.58 -4.27 6.58
C PRO A 57 3.75 -5.16 5.67
N PHE A 58 3.36 -4.68 4.49
CA PHE A 58 2.77 -5.52 3.44
C PHE A 58 3.69 -6.68 3.04
N ALA A 59 5.01 -6.48 3.08
CA ALA A 59 5.99 -7.54 2.82
C ALA A 59 5.80 -8.79 3.70
N SER A 60 5.21 -8.65 4.90
CA SER A 60 4.92 -9.78 5.81
C SER A 60 3.91 -10.77 5.23
N LEU A 61 3.06 -10.34 4.29
CA LEU A 61 2.04 -11.17 3.64
C LEU A 61 2.63 -12.15 2.60
N ASN A 62 3.92 -12.06 2.29
CA ASN A 62 4.60 -12.91 1.31
C ASN A 62 5.06 -14.27 1.91
N ILE A 63 4.50 -14.70 3.03
CA ILE A 63 4.81 -15.97 3.67
C ILE A 63 4.01 -17.12 3.05
N LEU A 64 4.30 -17.44 1.78
CA LEU A 64 3.89 -18.67 1.09
C LEU A 64 5.01 -19.14 0.14
#